data_AF-A0A8H7DA61-F1
#
_entry.id   AF-A0A8H7DA61-F1
#
_cell.length_a   1.000
_cell.length_b   1.000
_cell.length_c   1.000
_cell.angle_alpha   90.00
_cell.angle_beta   90.00
_cell.angle_gamma   90.00
#
_symmetry.space_group_name_H-M   'P 1'
#
loop_
_entity.id
_entity.type
_entity.pdbx_description
1 polymer ?
#
loop_
_entity_poly.entity_id
_entity_poly.type
_entity_poly.pdbx_seq_one_letter_code
_entity_poly.pdbx_strand_id
1 'polypeptide(L)'
;MHDLSIDRASLIALILETLNIGISTTLSAATAQLILKKAHSNSSRHLLGTLSLIWVLCVSHWIIDIVRASQAFIDSPDGAIAYYDLVSNSLEAAKDGVYITVTLVADHFMIYRLFVVWNRNWLIVVLPILLWIGAAISGYIVTHLLLLAGQGNLFISSLAPWALTFFTMSLSLNVICTLLIAGRILWTNSKVRTMRSGRNHVHTVVMVLVESAAMYSLSLSVLLALYDLGLNSQYTLLDWTTSLIGIAFSLIIYRLAMASANVPPSILSGRSRQDTSYPLTRVNVTHIVEVDQEVYDAERSTDNKGP
;
A
#
# COMPACT_ATOMS: atom_id res chain seq x y z
N MET A 1 27.56 -17.38 13.03
CA MET A 1 26.71 -16.28 13.54
C MET A 1 25.77 -16.94 14.52
N HIS A 2 25.85 -16.60 15.80
CA HIS A 2 24.97 -17.21 16.80
C HIS A 2 23.53 -16.78 16.52
N ASP A 3 22.66 -17.73 16.19
CA ASP A 3 21.23 -17.47 16.11
C ASP A 3 20.74 -16.86 17.42
N LEU A 4 19.93 -15.82 17.32
CA LEU A 4 19.21 -15.32 18.50
C LEU A 4 18.29 -16.45 18.98
N SER A 5 18.29 -16.69 20.28
CA SER A 5 17.31 -17.57 20.90
C SER A 5 15.90 -17.02 20.65
N ILE A 6 14.93 -17.91 20.42
CA ILE A 6 13.59 -17.58 19.95
C ILE A 6 12.83 -16.62 20.91
N ASP A 7 13.10 -16.73 22.21
CA ASP A 7 12.60 -15.84 23.26
C ASP A 7 13.13 -14.41 23.10
N ARG A 8 14.43 -14.24 22.85
CA ARG A 8 15.05 -12.92 22.64
C ARG A 8 14.60 -12.29 21.32
N ALA A 9 14.52 -13.10 20.27
CA ALA A 9 14.03 -12.67 18.96
C ALA A 9 12.59 -12.14 19.06
N SER A 10 11.71 -12.85 19.79
CA SER A 10 10.31 -12.48 19.99
C SER A 10 10.16 -11.20 20.83
N LEU A 11 10.98 -11.03 21.87
CA LEU A 11 10.92 -9.83 22.72
C LEU A 11 11.39 -8.58 21.95
N ILE A 12 12.49 -8.70 21.20
CA ILE A 12 12.97 -7.61 20.34
C ILE A 12 11.95 -7.28 19.25
N ALA A 13 11.31 -8.30 18.65
CA ALA A 13 10.25 -8.14 17.67
C ALA A 13 9.09 -7.30 18.24
N LEU A 14 8.58 -7.68 19.41
CA LEU A 14 7.47 -6.98 20.07
C LEU A 14 7.79 -5.50 20.35
N ILE A 15 9.01 -5.20 20.83
CA ILE A 15 9.43 -3.81 21.09
C ILE A 15 9.44 -3.00 19.79
N LEU A 16 10.05 -3.54 18.74
CA LEU A 16 10.12 -2.87 17.44
C LEU A 16 8.74 -2.71 16.80
N GLU A 17 7.89 -3.73 16.90
CA GLU A 17 6.51 -3.68 16.42
C GLU A 17 5.71 -2.60 17.16
N THR A 18 5.83 -2.53 18.50
CA THR A 18 5.15 -1.51 19.32
C THR A 18 5.58 -0.08 18.94
N LEU A 19 6.86 0.13 18.61
CA LEU A 19 7.33 1.41 18.09
C LEU A 19 6.70 1.73 16.72
N ASN A 20 6.71 0.76 15.80
CA ASN A 20 6.25 0.96 14.44
C ASN A 20 4.72 1.11 14.35
N ILE A 21 3.94 0.43 15.18
CA ILE A 21 2.48 0.61 15.24
C ILE A 21 2.12 2.00 15.76
N GLY A 22 2.93 2.57 16.66
CA GLY A 22 2.80 3.97 17.09
C GLY A 22 2.97 4.96 15.93
N ILE A 23 4.01 4.77 15.12
CA ILE A 23 4.25 5.56 13.89
C ILE A 23 3.10 5.37 12.89
N SER A 24 2.68 4.12 12.65
CA SER A 24 1.58 3.80 11.75
C SER A 24 0.27 4.46 12.19
N THR A 25 -0.03 4.45 13.49
CA THR A 25 -1.25 5.04 14.06
C THR A 25 -1.26 6.55 13.93
N THR A 26 -0.16 7.23 14.25
CA THR A 26 -0.08 8.70 14.09
C THR A 26 -0.24 9.13 12.65
N LEU A 27 0.38 8.39 11.71
CA LEU A 27 0.25 8.68 10.28
C LEU A 27 -1.15 8.37 9.74
N SER A 28 -1.77 7.28 10.20
CA SER A 28 -3.16 6.93 9.87
C SER A 28 -4.12 8.01 10.36
N ALA A 29 -3.94 8.51 11.59
CA ALA A 29 -4.75 9.58 12.15
C ALA A 29 -4.59 10.89 11.36
N ALA A 30 -3.35 11.30 11.05
CA ALA A 30 -3.09 12.49 10.25
C ALA A 30 -3.73 12.39 8.85
N THR A 31 -3.63 11.22 8.23
CA THR A 31 -4.23 10.94 6.91
C THR A 31 -5.75 10.96 6.96
N ALA A 32 -6.35 10.35 7.98
CA ALA A 32 -7.79 10.36 8.20
C ALA A 32 -8.32 11.78 8.42
N GLN A 33 -7.63 12.61 9.21
CA GLN A 33 -8.00 14.01 9.43
C GLN A 33 -7.95 14.83 8.12
N LEU A 34 -6.93 14.64 7.29
CA LEU A 34 -6.85 15.30 5.99
C LEU A 34 -7.99 14.89 5.06
N ILE A 35 -8.31 13.60 5.02
CA ILE A 35 -9.41 13.08 4.21
C ILE A 35 -10.73 13.64 4.71
N LEU A 36 -11.02 13.58 6.02
CA LEU A 36 -12.27 14.07 6.60
C LEU A 36 -12.48 15.57 6.38
N LYS A 37 -11.42 16.39 6.53
CA LYS A 37 -11.50 17.83 6.28
C LYS A 37 -11.75 18.20 4.81
N LYS A 38 -11.46 17.30 3.87
CA LYS A 38 -11.52 17.56 2.42
C LYS A 38 -12.44 16.61 1.65
N ALA A 39 -13.17 15.73 2.35
CA ALA A 39 -13.97 14.67 1.74
C ALA A 39 -15.25 15.24 1.09
N HIS A 40 -15.16 15.54 -0.20
CA HIS A 40 -16.32 15.96 -1.02
C HIS A 40 -16.79 14.89 -2.03
N SER A 41 -16.14 13.71 -2.08
CA SER A 41 -16.37 12.69 -3.12
C SER A 41 -16.53 11.27 -2.56
N ASN A 42 -17.24 10.40 -3.27
CA ASN A 42 -17.36 8.97 -2.92
C ASN A 42 -15.99 8.28 -2.86
N SER A 43 -15.02 8.71 -3.69
CA SER A 43 -13.68 8.13 -3.71
C SER A 43 -12.90 8.35 -2.41
N SER A 44 -13.13 9.47 -1.70
CA SER A 44 -12.44 9.74 -0.44
C SER A 44 -12.98 8.89 0.72
N ARG A 45 -14.27 8.50 0.65
CA ARG A 45 -14.88 7.59 1.63
C ARG A 45 -14.34 6.16 1.51
N HIS A 46 -14.18 5.65 0.29
CA HIS A 46 -13.56 4.33 0.06
C HIS A 46 -12.11 4.29 0.57
N LEU A 47 -11.35 5.35 0.32
CA LEU A 47 -9.95 5.49 0.78
C LEU A 47 -9.84 5.48 2.32
N LEU A 48 -10.77 6.16 3.00
CA LEU A 48 -10.84 6.15 4.46
C LEU A 48 -11.17 4.75 4.99
N GLY A 49 -12.15 4.07 4.38
CA GLY A 49 -12.50 2.70 4.75
C GLY A 49 -11.32 1.73 4.63
N THR A 50 -10.55 1.80 3.53
CA THR A 50 -9.35 0.97 3.36
C THR A 50 -8.26 1.29 4.37
N LEU A 51 -8.07 2.57 4.71
CA LEU A 51 -7.10 2.99 5.72
C LEU A 51 -7.47 2.45 7.10
N SER A 52 -8.73 2.59 7.50
CA SER A 52 -9.24 2.07 8.77
C SER A 52 -9.16 0.54 8.84
N LEU A 53 -9.46 -0.17 7.75
CA LEU A 53 -9.35 -1.63 7.69
C LEU A 53 -7.91 -2.09 7.92
N ILE A 54 -6.94 -1.52 7.21
CA ILE A 54 -5.51 -1.86 7.37
C ILE A 54 -5.05 -1.57 8.81
N TRP A 55 -5.44 -0.41 9.37
CA TRP A 55 -5.09 -0.06 10.73
C TRP A 55 -5.65 -1.05 11.76
N VAL A 56 -6.93 -1.42 11.66
CA VAL A 56 -7.54 -2.42 12.55
C VAL A 56 -6.82 -3.77 12.46
N LEU A 57 -6.46 -4.21 11.26
CA LEU A 57 -5.73 -5.47 11.07
C LEU A 57 -4.32 -5.41 11.66
N CYS A 58 -3.57 -4.32 11.47
CA CYS A 58 -2.25 -4.13 12.10
C CYS A 58 -2.35 -4.11 13.64
N VAL A 59 -3.35 -3.44 14.21
CA VAL A 59 -3.58 -3.43 15.66
C VAL A 59 -3.95 -4.83 16.16
N SER A 60 -4.75 -5.57 15.40
CA SER A 60 -5.12 -6.95 15.75
C SER A 60 -3.90 -7.88 15.79
N HIS A 61 -2.98 -7.74 14.83
CA HIS A 61 -1.72 -8.47 14.82
C HIS A 61 -0.89 -8.18 16.09
N TRP A 62 -0.69 -6.90 16.40
CA TRP A 62 0.05 -6.46 17.58
C TRP A 62 -0.57 -6.94 18.90
N ILE A 63 -1.90 -6.93 19.01
CA ILE A 63 -2.60 -7.46 20.20
C ILE A 63 -2.31 -8.95 20.38
N ILE A 64 -2.31 -9.73 19.30
CA ILE A 64 -1.99 -11.16 19.36
C ILE A 64 -0.56 -11.37 19.84
N ASP A 65 0.41 -10.59 19.35
CA ASP A 65 1.80 -10.68 19.81
C ASP A 65 1.98 -10.31 21.28
N ILE A 66 1.25 -9.32 21.80
CA ILE A 66 1.24 -9.02 23.24
C ILE A 66 0.70 -10.20 24.06
N VAL A 67 -0.42 -10.79 23.63
CA VAL A 67 -1.02 -11.92 24.36
C VAL A 67 -0.08 -13.12 24.33
N ARG A 68 0.55 -13.42 23.19
CA ARG A 68 1.57 -14.48 23.10
C ARG A 68 2.76 -14.20 24.01
N ALA A 69 3.27 -12.98 24.05
CA ALA A 69 4.37 -12.61 24.93
C ALA A 69 3.98 -12.75 26.41
N SER A 70 2.78 -12.33 26.80
CA SER A 70 2.27 -12.53 28.16
C SER A 70 2.24 -14.02 28.52
N GLN A 71 1.66 -14.86 27.66
CA GLN A 71 1.55 -16.30 27.92
C GLN A 71 2.92 -16.99 27.97
N ALA A 72 3.84 -16.58 27.11
CA ALA A 72 5.20 -17.15 27.05
C ALA A 72 6.05 -16.77 28.27
N PHE A 73 6.01 -15.51 28.70
CA PHE A 73 6.91 -14.99 29.74
C PHE A 73 6.32 -15.03 31.16
N ILE A 74 5.00 -15.01 31.31
CA ILE A 74 4.32 -14.92 32.62
C ILE A 74 3.65 -16.26 32.98
N ASP A 75 2.88 -16.83 32.05
CA ASP A 75 1.96 -17.94 32.38
C ASP A 75 2.57 -19.33 32.15
N SER A 76 3.69 -19.43 31.42
CA SER A 76 4.31 -20.72 31.05
C SER A 76 5.25 -21.24 32.14
N PRO A 77 4.92 -22.35 32.83
CA PRO A 77 5.75 -22.92 33.90
C PRO A 77 7.11 -23.43 33.40
N ASP A 78 7.15 -23.89 32.15
CA ASP A 78 8.31 -24.49 31.49
C ASP A 78 9.23 -23.42 30.83
N GLY A 79 8.86 -22.15 30.94
CA GLY A 79 9.59 -21.00 30.39
C GLY A 79 9.27 -20.66 28.93
N ALA A 80 9.65 -19.45 28.52
CA ALA A 80 9.28 -18.88 27.22
C ALA A 80 9.78 -19.69 26.01
N ILE A 81 10.96 -20.32 26.11
CA ILE A 81 11.54 -21.12 25.02
C ILE A 81 10.65 -22.33 24.72
N ALA A 82 10.19 -23.04 25.74
CA ALA A 82 9.31 -24.20 25.58
C ALA A 82 7.95 -23.82 24.97
N TYR A 83 7.44 -22.61 25.28
CA TYR A 83 6.21 -22.09 24.69
C TYR A 83 6.37 -21.74 23.21
N TYR A 84 7.49 -21.14 22.81
CA TYR A 84 7.75 -20.76 21.42
C TYR A 84 8.25 -21.93 20.54
N ASP A 85 8.91 -22.94 21.10
CA ASP A 85 9.27 -24.16 20.39
C ASP A 85 8.04 -25.02 20.08
N LEU A 86 6.96 -24.82 20.83
CA LEU A 86 5.69 -25.49 20.59
C LEU A 86 4.94 -24.82 19.43
N VAL A 87 5.21 -25.31 18.22
CA VAL A 87 4.51 -24.97 16.96
C VAL A 87 2.98 -25.18 17.06
N SER A 88 2.50 -25.91 18.07
CA SER A 88 1.09 -26.26 18.27
C SER A 88 0.22 -25.17 18.93
N ASN A 89 0.61 -23.90 18.86
CA ASN A 89 -0.18 -22.84 19.46
C ASN A 89 -1.19 -22.27 18.45
N SER A 90 -2.49 -22.43 18.75
CA SER A 90 -3.58 -21.84 17.95
C SER A 90 -3.44 -20.32 17.76
N LEU A 91 -2.77 -19.64 18.70
CA LEU A 91 -2.43 -18.22 18.58
C LEU A 91 -1.40 -17.92 17.47
N GLU A 92 -0.48 -18.84 17.19
CA GLU A 92 0.50 -18.67 16.09
C GLU A 92 -0.19 -18.73 14.73
N ALA A 93 -1.06 -19.73 14.55
CA ALA A 93 -1.87 -19.83 13.33
C ALA A 93 -2.81 -18.62 13.16
N ALA A 94 -3.37 -18.10 14.26
CA ALA A 94 -4.17 -16.88 14.24
C ALA A 94 -3.34 -15.66 13.83
N LYS A 95 -2.12 -15.52 14.36
CA LYS A 95 -1.19 -14.44 13.98
C LYS A 95 -0.88 -14.48 12.48
N ASP A 96 -0.47 -15.63 11.98
CA ASP A 96 -0.13 -15.81 10.57
C ASP A 96 -1.35 -15.53 9.67
N GLY A 97 -2.55 -15.95 10.10
CA GLY A 97 -3.80 -15.65 9.41
C GLY A 97 -4.09 -14.15 9.32
N VAL A 98 -3.83 -13.40 10.39
CA VAL A 98 -3.95 -11.93 10.37
C VAL A 98 -2.90 -11.33 9.44
N TYR A 99 -1.64 -11.76 9.51
CA TYR A 99 -0.57 -11.30 8.62
C TYR A 99 -0.88 -11.53 7.13
N ILE A 100 -1.34 -12.73 6.77
CA ILE A 100 -1.77 -13.07 5.41
C ILE A 100 -2.92 -12.15 4.99
N THR A 101 -3.91 -11.93 5.87
CA THR A 101 -5.04 -11.07 5.56
C THR A 101 -4.62 -9.61 5.35
N VAL A 102 -3.72 -9.08 6.18
CA VAL A 102 -3.11 -7.74 6.00
C VAL A 102 -2.45 -7.64 4.62
N THR A 103 -1.63 -8.63 4.27
CA THR A 103 -0.90 -8.69 3.01
C THR A 103 -1.84 -8.77 1.80
N LEU A 104 -2.89 -9.58 1.87
CA LEU A 104 -3.89 -9.69 0.79
C LEU A 104 -4.68 -8.40 0.61
N VAL A 105 -5.05 -7.72 1.68
CA VAL A 105 -5.72 -6.41 1.60
C VAL A 105 -4.80 -5.38 0.96
N ALA A 106 -3.52 -5.39 1.35
CA ALA A 106 -2.49 -4.55 0.77
C ALA A 106 -2.33 -4.79 -0.75
N ASP A 107 -2.16 -6.05 -1.15
CA ASP A 107 -2.00 -6.46 -2.54
C ASP A 107 -3.25 -6.12 -3.38
N HIS A 108 -4.44 -6.33 -2.82
CA HIS A 108 -5.70 -5.96 -3.48
C HIS A 108 -5.76 -4.44 -3.76
N PHE A 109 -5.34 -3.61 -2.80
CA PHE A 109 -5.30 -2.16 -3.01
C PHE A 109 -4.29 -1.77 -4.09
N MET A 110 -3.14 -2.43 -4.18
CA MET A 110 -2.18 -2.23 -5.29
C MET A 110 -2.83 -2.55 -6.65
N ILE A 111 -3.56 -3.65 -6.76
CA ILE A 111 -4.32 -4.05 -7.95
C ILE A 111 -5.37 -3.00 -8.32
N TYR A 112 -6.15 -2.55 -7.34
CA TYR A 112 -7.16 -1.50 -7.55
C TYR A 112 -6.51 -0.22 -8.12
N ARG A 113 -5.36 0.17 -7.59
CA ARG A 113 -4.63 1.34 -8.10
C ARG A 113 -4.13 1.14 -9.53
N LEU A 114 -3.60 -0.03 -9.84
CA LEU A 114 -3.20 -0.38 -11.21
C LEU A 114 -4.39 -0.26 -12.17
N PHE A 115 -5.56 -0.77 -11.78
CA PHE A 115 -6.79 -0.69 -12.56
C PHE A 115 -7.23 0.76 -12.83
N VAL A 116 -7.17 1.63 -11.81
CA VAL A 116 -7.50 3.05 -11.95
C VAL A 116 -6.51 3.79 -12.86
N VAL A 117 -5.20 3.55 -12.69
CA VAL A 117 -4.14 4.22 -13.47
C VAL A 117 -4.18 3.83 -14.96
N TRP A 118 -4.61 2.60 -15.26
CA TRP A 118 -4.78 2.13 -16.64
C TRP A 118 -6.18 2.37 -17.22
N ASN A 119 -6.93 3.33 -16.66
CA ASN A 119 -8.26 3.72 -17.14
C ASN A 119 -9.23 2.53 -17.26
N ARG A 120 -9.24 1.66 -16.24
CA ARG A 120 -10.11 0.48 -16.14
C ARG A 120 -9.88 -0.61 -17.21
N ASN A 121 -8.67 -0.70 -17.75
CA ASN A 121 -8.33 -1.76 -18.69
C ASN A 121 -8.07 -3.10 -17.97
N TRP A 122 -9.04 -4.01 -18.03
CA TRP A 122 -8.98 -5.32 -17.37
C TRP A 122 -7.82 -6.21 -17.84
N LEU A 123 -7.39 -6.10 -19.09
CA LEU A 123 -6.39 -7.00 -19.68
C LEU A 123 -5.04 -6.99 -18.94
N ILE A 124 -4.70 -5.86 -18.31
CA ILE A 124 -3.44 -5.66 -17.59
C ILE A 124 -3.54 -6.15 -16.13
N VAL A 125 -4.76 -6.21 -15.61
CA VAL A 125 -5.04 -6.51 -14.20
C VAL A 125 -5.27 -8.01 -13.98
N VAL A 126 -5.58 -8.77 -15.05
CA VAL A 126 -5.76 -10.22 -15.00
C VAL A 126 -4.55 -10.92 -14.37
N LEU A 127 -3.33 -10.59 -14.79
CA LEU A 127 -2.12 -11.24 -14.27
C LEU A 127 -1.93 -10.97 -12.75
N PRO A 128 -1.95 -9.72 -12.26
CA PRO A 128 -1.94 -9.45 -10.81
C PRO A 128 -3.08 -10.12 -10.03
N ILE A 129 -4.28 -10.22 -10.58
CA ILE A 129 -5.41 -10.90 -9.92
C ILE A 129 -5.13 -12.40 -9.77
N LEU A 130 -4.58 -13.05 -10.81
CA LEU A 130 -4.20 -14.46 -10.73
C LEU A 130 -3.13 -14.70 -9.66
N LEU A 131 -2.11 -13.84 -9.59
CA LEU A 131 -1.09 -13.89 -8.54
C LEU A 131 -1.71 -13.70 -7.15
N TRP A 132 -2.65 -12.78 -7.01
CA TRP A 132 -3.34 -12.51 -5.74
C TRP A 132 -4.18 -13.70 -5.27
N ILE A 133 -4.91 -14.35 -6.18
CA ILE A 133 -5.68 -15.57 -5.85
C ILE A 133 -4.73 -16.69 -5.44
N GLY A 134 -3.61 -16.88 -6.17
CA GLY A 134 -2.58 -17.85 -5.81
C GLY A 134 -1.98 -17.60 -4.43
N ALA A 135 -1.65 -16.34 -4.14
CA ALA A 135 -1.20 -15.90 -2.82
C ALA A 135 -2.27 -16.22 -1.75
N ALA A 136 -3.53 -15.86 -1.96
CA ALA A 136 -4.59 -16.13 -1.00
C ALA A 136 -4.74 -17.63 -0.69
N ILE A 137 -4.76 -18.47 -1.72
CA ILE A 137 -4.88 -19.93 -1.56
C ILE A 137 -3.67 -20.47 -0.77
N SER A 138 -2.46 -20.14 -1.19
CA SER A 138 -1.23 -20.61 -0.54
C SER A 138 -1.12 -20.16 0.92
N GLY A 139 -1.43 -18.90 1.22
CA GLY A 139 -1.42 -18.38 2.59
C GLY A 139 -2.42 -19.07 3.52
N TYR A 140 -3.69 -19.21 3.10
CA TYR A 140 -4.68 -19.89 3.95
C TYR A 140 -4.44 -21.40 4.08
N ILE A 141 -3.75 -22.04 3.12
CA ILE A 141 -3.26 -23.41 3.29
C ILE A 141 -2.22 -23.48 4.40
N VAL A 142 -1.27 -22.54 4.47
CA VAL A 142 -0.26 -22.48 5.54
C VAL A 142 -0.92 -22.40 6.92
N THR A 143 -1.89 -21.50 7.10
CA THR A 143 -2.56 -21.33 8.40
C THR A 143 -3.37 -22.55 8.78
N HIS A 144 -4.03 -23.20 7.82
CA HIS A 144 -4.75 -24.44 8.04
C HIS A 144 -3.81 -25.59 8.43
N LEU A 145 -2.63 -25.70 7.78
CA LEU A 145 -1.62 -26.69 8.12
C LEU A 145 -1.04 -26.47 9.52
N LEU A 146 -0.83 -25.21 9.94
CA LEU A 146 -0.39 -24.87 11.30
C LEU A 146 -1.40 -25.32 12.37
N LEU A 147 -2.70 -25.09 12.13
CA LEU A 147 -3.76 -25.55 13.04
C LEU A 147 -3.76 -27.08 13.19
N LEU A 148 -3.48 -27.81 12.11
CA LEU A 148 -3.41 -29.27 12.11
C LEU A 148 -2.12 -29.82 12.72
N ALA A 149 -0.99 -29.12 12.55
CA ALA A 149 0.28 -29.49 13.16
C ALA A 149 0.14 -29.55 14.69
N GLY A 150 -0.70 -28.68 15.27
CA GLY A 150 -0.97 -28.70 16.69
C GLY A 150 -1.75 -29.90 17.22
N GLN A 151 -2.28 -30.76 16.35
CA GLN A 151 -2.98 -32.00 16.72
C GLN A 151 -2.10 -33.26 16.55
N GLY A 152 -0.78 -33.09 16.36
CA GLY A 152 0.19 -34.19 16.29
C GLY A 152 0.46 -34.75 14.88
N ASN A 153 0.28 -33.94 13.85
CA ASN A 153 0.28 -34.41 12.45
C ASN A 153 1.63 -34.21 11.71
N LEU A 154 1.97 -35.16 10.83
CA LEU A 154 3.25 -35.34 10.10
C LEU A 154 3.53 -34.32 8.96
N PHE A 155 2.72 -33.25 8.83
CA PHE A 155 2.69 -32.40 7.64
C PHE A 155 3.51 -31.10 7.73
N ILE A 156 4.37 -30.95 8.74
CA ILE A 156 5.26 -29.78 8.90
C ILE A 156 6.15 -29.57 7.67
N SER A 157 6.59 -30.67 7.02
CA SER A 157 7.38 -30.63 5.79
C SER A 157 6.67 -30.01 4.59
N SER A 158 5.33 -29.93 4.61
CA SER A 158 4.54 -29.32 3.55
C SER A 158 4.34 -27.81 3.75
N LEU A 159 4.65 -27.26 4.93
CA LEU A 159 4.40 -25.86 5.25
C LEU A 159 5.34 -24.92 4.47
N ALA A 160 6.63 -25.28 4.39
CA ALA A 160 7.65 -24.46 3.75
C ALA A 160 7.38 -24.16 2.26
N PRO A 161 7.06 -25.14 1.39
CA PRO A 161 6.74 -24.87 0.00
C PRO A 161 5.55 -23.91 -0.19
N TRP A 162 4.50 -24.04 0.63
CA TRP A 162 3.33 -23.15 0.56
C TRP A 162 3.64 -21.73 1.03
N ALA A 163 4.42 -21.57 2.10
CA ALA A 163 4.88 -20.27 2.57
C ALA A 163 5.77 -19.56 1.53
N LEU A 164 6.73 -20.29 0.95
CA LEU A 164 7.57 -19.76 -0.14
C LEU A 164 6.74 -19.32 -1.35
N THR A 165 5.70 -20.08 -1.70
CA THR A 165 4.78 -19.74 -2.78
C THR A 165 4.02 -18.45 -2.47
N PHE A 166 3.49 -18.31 -1.25
CA PHE A 166 2.79 -17.10 -0.81
C PHE A 166 3.67 -15.85 -0.93
N PHE A 167 4.88 -15.90 -0.36
CA PHE A 167 5.81 -14.77 -0.41
C PHE A 167 6.24 -14.43 -1.84
N THR A 168 6.53 -15.43 -2.67
CA THR A 168 6.95 -15.22 -4.07
C THR A 168 5.84 -14.60 -4.91
N MET A 169 4.60 -15.07 -4.74
CA MET A 169 3.43 -14.53 -5.44
C MET A 169 3.14 -13.08 -5.05
N SER A 170 3.16 -12.77 -3.74
CA SER A 170 2.93 -11.40 -3.25
C SER A 170 4.06 -10.44 -3.67
N LEU A 171 5.31 -10.88 -3.62
CA LEU A 171 6.46 -10.12 -4.11
C LEU A 171 6.35 -9.84 -5.61
N SER A 172 6.04 -10.87 -6.41
CA SER A 172 5.88 -10.74 -7.86
C SER A 172 4.76 -9.76 -8.21
N LEU A 173 3.62 -9.87 -7.52
CA LEU A 173 2.50 -8.94 -7.66
C LEU A 173 2.93 -7.50 -7.38
N ASN A 174 3.62 -7.26 -6.27
CA ASN A 174 4.07 -5.91 -5.89
C ASN A 174 5.03 -5.31 -6.90
N VAL A 175 6.01 -6.09 -7.37
CA VAL A 175 6.99 -5.65 -8.38
C VAL A 175 6.27 -5.32 -9.70
N ILE A 176 5.42 -6.22 -10.20
CA ILE A 176 4.69 -6.04 -11.46
C ILE A 176 3.76 -4.82 -11.38
N CYS A 177 2.95 -4.72 -10.32
CA CYS A 177 2.05 -3.58 -10.12
C CYS A 177 2.83 -2.26 -10.05
N THR A 178 3.93 -2.22 -9.31
CA THR A 178 4.73 -1.01 -9.15
C THR A 178 5.35 -0.56 -10.47
N LEU A 179 5.97 -1.48 -11.22
CA LEU A 179 6.56 -1.18 -12.53
C LEU A 179 5.52 -0.66 -13.53
N LEU A 180 4.36 -1.31 -13.59
CA LEU A 180 3.28 -0.91 -14.49
C LEU A 180 2.67 0.44 -14.10
N ILE A 181 2.50 0.73 -12.80
CA ILE A 181 2.03 2.02 -12.30
C ILE A 181 3.05 3.12 -12.63
N ALA A 182 4.31 2.92 -12.25
CA ALA A 182 5.38 3.90 -12.46
C ALA A 182 5.57 4.19 -13.97
N GLY A 183 5.66 3.14 -14.80
CA GLY A 183 5.81 3.27 -16.24
C GLY A 183 4.64 4.02 -16.89
N ARG A 184 3.39 3.72 -16.49
CA ARG A 184 2.21 4.40 -17.03
C ARG A 184 2.16 5.88 -16.65
N ILE A 185 2.52 6.22 -15.42
CA ILE A 185 2.57 7.61 -14.95
C ILE A 185 3.63 8.40 -15.73
N LEU A 186 4.83 7.84 -15.88
CA LEU A 186 5.93 8.48 -16.64
C LEU A 186 5.57 8.66 -18.12
N TRP A 187 4.94 7.65 -18.74
CA TRP A 187 4.48 7.74 -20.12
C TRP A 187 3.43 8.82 -20.32
N THR A 188 2.44 8.87 -19.43
CA THR A 188 1.34 9.84 -19.51
C THR A 188 1.85 11.27 -19.31
N ASN A 189 2.78 11.48 -18.36
CA ASN A 189 3.39 12.79 -18.13
C ASN A 189 4.26 13.24 -19.32
N SER A 190 5.02 12.31 -19.92
CA SER A 190 5.85 12.58 -21.09
C SER A 190 5.05 13.04 -22.32
N LYS A 191 3.77 12.67 -22.42
CA LYS A 191 2.86 13.14 -23.48
C LYS A 191 2.27 14.53 -23.22
N VAL A 192 2.18 14.97 -21.97
CA VAL A 192 1.64 16.29 -21.55
C VAL A 192 2.78 17.32 -21.36
N ARG A 193 3.82 17.21 -22.21
CA ARG A 193 5.13 17.88 -22.11
C ARG A 193 5.10 19.42 -22.17
N THR A 194 3.96 20.05 -22.42
CA THR A 194 3.85 21.49 -22.67
C THR A 194 3.66 22.36 -21.42
N MET A 195 3.42 21.80 -20.22
CA MET A 195 3.21 22.59 -19.00
C MET A 195 4.27 22.30 -17.93
N ARG A 196 5.28 23.18 -17.85
CA ARG A 196 6.48 23.07 -16.98
C ARG A 196 6.21 22.92 -15.47
N SER A 197 5.00 23.25 -14.99
CA SER A 197 4.69 23.26 -13.54
C SER A 197 4.36 21.87 -12.93
N GLY A 198 3.91 20.90 -13.73
CA GLY A 198 3.47 19.58 -13.24
C GLY A 198 4.57 18.52 -13.08
N ARG A 199 5.80 18.78 -13.55
CA ARG A 199 6.87 17.77 -13.62
C ARG A 199 7.35 17.33 -12.24
N ASN A 200 7.55 18.27 -11.33
CA ASN A 200 8.14 17.99 -10.01
C ASN A 200 7.18 17.15 -9.15
N HIS A 201 5.88 17.46 -9.17
CA HIS A 201 4.90 16.74 -8.36
C HIS A 201 4.73 15.27 -8.78
N VAL A 202 4.65 15.00 -10.09
CA VAL A 202 4.51 13.63 -10.60
C VAL A 202 5.76 12.78 -10.30
N HIS A 203 6.95 13.36 -10.48
CA HIS A 203 8.20 12.67 -10.16
C HIS A 203 8.29 12.33 -8.67
N THR A 204 7.93 13.26 -7.77
CA THR A 204 7.89 13.00 -6.33
C THR A 204 6.90 11.89 -5.97
N VAL A 205 5.70 11.87 -6.57
CA VAL A 205 4.70 10.82 -6.31
C VAL A 205 5.20 9.45 -6.77
N VAL A 206 5.77 9.35 -7.98
CA VAL A 206 6.35 8.09 -8.49
C VAL A 206 7.51 7.63 -7.61
N MET A 207 8.40 8.55 -7.21
CA MET A 207 9.54 8.23 -6.36
C MET A 207 9.09 7.65 -5.01
N VAL A 208 8.12 8.27 -4.32
CA VAL A 208 7.60 7.74 -3.06
C VAL A 208 6.95 6.36 -3.24
N LEU A 209 6.27 6.13 -4.36
CA LEU A 209 5.68 4.82 -4.67
C LEU A 209 6.74 3.75 -4.87
N VAL A 210 7.77 4.06 -5.64
CA VAL A 210 8.88 3.14 -5.88
C VAL A 210 9.67 2.91 -4.59
N GLU A 211 9.92 3.94 -3.79
CA GLU A 211 10.64 3.86 -2.51
C GLU A 211 9.91 2.98 -1.50
N SER A 212 8.60 3.21 -1.31
CA SER A 212 7.78 2.39 -0.41
C SER A 212 7.62 0.94 -0.89
N ALA A 213 7.43 0.72 -2.19
CA ALA A 213 7.36 -0.62 -2.75
C ALA A 213 8.70 -1.35 -2.70
N ALA A 214 9.82 -0.64 -2.88
CA ALA A 214 11.16 -1.20 -2.75
C ALA A 214 11.44 -1.62 -1.30
N MET A 215 11.10 -0.79 -0.32
CA MET A 215 11.20 -1.15 1.10
C MET A 215 10.42 -2.43 1.41
N TYR A 216 9.16 -2.50 0.98
CA TYR A 216 8.33 -3.70 1.19
C TYR A 216 8.90 -4.95 0.51
N SER A 217 9.32 -4.83 -0.76
CA SER A 217 9.88 -5.94 -1.53
C SER A 217 11.21 -6.43 -0.94
N LEU A 218 12.05 -5.52 -0.44
CA LEU A 218 13.28 -5.85 0.26
C LEU A 218 12.99 -6.59 1.56
N SER A 219 12.06 -6.11 2.39
CA SER A 219 11.66 -6.79 3.62
C SER A 219 11.15 -8.21 3.34
N LEU A 220 10.28 -8.39 2.35
CA LEU A 220 9.82 -9.72 1.92
C LEU A 220 10.96 -10.60 1.40
N SER A 221 11.92 -10.05 0.66
CA SER A 221 13.06 -10.81 0.13
C SER A 221 13.97 -11.30 1.25
N VAL A 222 14.22 -10.46 2.26
CA VAL A 222 15.01 -10.85 3.43
C VAL A 222 14.23 -11.88 4.26
N LEU A 223 12.93 -11.69 4.46
CA LEU A 223 12.08 -12.68 5.14
C LEU A 223 12.13 -14.04 4.45
N LEU A 224 12.02 -14.05 3.11
CA LEU A 224 12.13 -15.26 2.30
C LEU A 224 13.50 -15.94 2.48
N ALA A 225 14.59 -15.17 2.47
CA ALA A 225 15.93 -15.70 2.67
C ALA A 225 16.14 -16.27 4.08
N LEU A 226 15.62 -15.60 5.12
CA LEU A 226 15.68 -16.11 6.49
C LEU A 226 14.86 -17.39 6.66
N TYR A 227 13.71 -17.46 5.99
CA TYR A 227 12.85 -18.63 5.98
C TYR A 227 13.56 -19.85 5.35
N ASP A 228 14.22 -19.66 4.21
CA ASP A 228 14.99 -20.72 3.53
C ASP A 228 16.19 -21.20 4.37
N LEU A 229 16.81 -20.29 5.13
CA LEU A 229 17.89 -20.59 6.05
C LEU A 229 17.41 -21.19 7.39
N GLY A 230 16.10 -21.25 7.65
CA GLY A 230 15.52 -21.78 8.88
C GLY A 230 15.88 -20.99 10.14
N LEU A 231 16.18 -19.70 10.01
CA LEU A 231 16.65 -18.86 11.13
C LEU A 231 15.45 -18.30 11.91
N ASN A 232 15.52 -18.35 13.25
CA ASN A 232 14.48 -17.81 14.14
C ASN A 232 14.23 -16.30 13.96
N SER A 233 15.17 -15.60 13.32
CA SER A 233 15.02 -14.18 12.95
C SER A 233 13.87 -13.92 11.97
N GLN A 234 13.33 -14.96 11.32
CA GLN A 234 12.14 -14.85 10.47
C GLN A 234 10.93 -14.29 11.21
N TYR A 235 10.72 -14.68 12.47
CA TYR A 235 9.56 -14.22 13.26
C TYR A 235 9.67 -12.72 13.54
N THR A 236 10.87 -12.26 13.90
CA THR A 236 11.15 -10.83 14.11
C THR A 236 10.93 -10.00 12.84
N LEU A 237 11.37 -10.51 11.69
CA LEU A 237 11.16 -9.80 10.42
C LEU A 237 9.70 -9.82 9.97
N LEU A 238 8.94 -10.89 10.27
CA LEU A 238 7.51 -10.97 9.96
C LEU A 238 6.75 -9.85 10.68
N ASP A 239 6.95 -9.72 11.99
CA ASP A 239 6.29 -8.70 12.82
C ASP A 239 6.67 -7.28 12.37
N TRP A 240 7.95 -7.10 12.02
CA TRP A 240 8.42 -5.84 11.46
C TRP A 240 7.77 -5.54 10.10
N THR A 241 7.63 -6.55 9.24
CA THR A 241 7.03 -6.41 7.91
C THR A 241 5.56 -6.03 8.00
N THR A 242 4.80 -6.60 8.94
CA THR A 242 3.38 -6.23 9.17
C THR A 242 3.22 -4.74 9.44
N SER A 243 4.09 -4.18 10.27
CA SER A 243 4.05 -2.76 10.60
C SER A 243 4.53 -1.86 9.45
N LEU A 244 5.53 -2.30 8.68
CA LEU A 244 6.01 -1.59 7.49
C LEU A 244 4.93 -1.47 6.42
N ILE A 245 4.10 -2.50 6.24
CA ILE A 245 2.92 -2.44 5.38
C ILE A 245 2.03 -1.27 5.84
N GLY A 246 1.61 -1.24 7.11
CA GLY A 246 0.77 -0.15 7.63
C GLY A 246 1.32 1.26 7.37
N ILE A 247 2.63 1.45 7.57
CA ILE A 247 3.31 2.74 7.34
C ILE A 247 3.33 3.10 5.85
N ALA A 248 3.76 2.17 4.99
CA ALA A 248 3.84 2.38 3.54
C ALA A 248 2.48 2.74 2.95
N PHE A 249 1.43 2.00 3.33
CA PHE A 249 0.07 2.27 2.88
C PHE A 249 -0.43 3.63 3.33
N SER A 250 -0.19 3.99 4.59
CA SER A 250 -0.58 5.30 5.12
C SER A 250 0.13 6.45 4.39
N LEU A 251 1.43 6.30 4.08
CA LEU A 251 2.20 7.31 3.32
C LEU A 251 1.66 7.47 1.89
N ILE A 252 1.35 6.37 1.22
CA ILE A 252 0.78 6.39 -0.13
C ILE A 252 -0.56 7.14 -0.10
N ILE A 253 -1.45 6.78 0.81
CA ILE A 253 -2.78 7.37 0.92
C ILE A 253 -2.68 8.87 1.25
N TYR A 254 -1.82 9.23 2.20
CA TYR A 254 -1.54 10.62 2.57
C TYR A 254 -1.13 11.46 1.35
N ARG A 255 -0.18 10.94 0.55
CA ARG A 255 0.30 11.64 -0.65
C ARG A 255 -0.78 11.78 -1.71
N LEU A 256 -1.62 10.76 -1.92
CA LEU A 256 -2.75 10.82 -2.84
C LEU A 256 -3.79 11.86 -2.40
N ALA A 257 -4.10 11.91 -1.10
CA ALA A 257 -5.02 12.90 -0.54
C ALA A 257 -4.47 14.34 -0.69
N MET A 258 -3.17 14.53 -0.46
CA MET A 258 -2.49 15.82 -0.66
C MET A 258 -2.43 16.24 -2.13
N ALA A 259 -2.12 15.31 -3.05
CA ALA A 259 -2.08 15.57 -4.49
C ALA A 259 -3.45 16.03 -5.02
N SER A 260 -4.52 15.38 -4.57
CA SER A 260 -5.90 15.74 -4.94
C SER A 260 -6.29 17.13 -4.42
N ALA A 261 -5.71 17.57 -3.30
CA ALA A 261 -6.02 18.85 -2.68
C ALA A 261 -5.31 20.06 -3.32
N ASN A 262 -4.21 19.84 -4.05
CA ASN A 262 -3.45 20.90 -4.70
C ASN A 262 -3.98 21.25 -6.11
N VAL A 263 -5.07 20.62 -6.55
CA VAL A 263 -5.78 21.00 -7.79
C VAL A 263 -6.70 22.18 -7.48
N PRO A 264 -6.44 23.39 -8.03
CA PRO A 264 -7.24 24.56 -7.70
C PRO A 264 -8.70 24.40 -8.15
N PRO A 265 -9.67 24.86 -7.34
CA PRO A 265 -11.10 24.69 -7.60
C PRO A 265 -11.60 25.37 -8.89
N SER A 266 -10.80 26.27 -9.49
CA SER A 266 -11.10 26.90 -10.78
C SER A 266 -11.10 25.94 -11.98
N ILE A 267 -10.48 24.74 -11.85
CA ILE A 267 -10.52 23.69 -12.90
C ILE A 267 -11.77 22.79 -12.73
N LEU A 268 -12.34 22.74 -11.52
CA LEU A 268 -13.52 21.93 -11.20
C LEU A 268 -14.83 22.69 -11.47
N SER A 269 -14.84 24.03 -11.40
CA SER A 269 -16.00 24.85 -11.71
C SER A 269 -16.31 24.96 -13.22
N GLY A 270 -15.33 24.74 -14.10
CA GLY A 270 -15.53 24.75 -15.55
C GLY A 270 -16.16 23.48 -16.14
N ARG A 271 -16.35 22.42 -15.34
CA ARG A 271 -16.75 21.10 -15.84
C ARG A 271 -18.16 20.64 -15.44
N SER A 272 -18.92 21.47 -14.72
CA SER A 272 -20.23 21.08 -14.17
C SER A 272 -21.44 21.76 -14.82
N ARG A 273 -21.31 22.31 -16.03
CA ARG A 273 -22.47 22.92 -16.72
C ARG A 273 -22.40 22.87 -18.24
N GLN A 274 -22.23 21.69 -18.82
CA GLN A 274 -22.67 21.45 -20.20
C GLN A 274 -22.71 19.95 -20.47
N ASP A 275 -23.89 19.36 -20.26
CA ASP A 275 -24.25 18.14 -20.94
C ASP A 275 -25.75 18.17 -21.23
N THR A 276 -26.12 18.60 -22.44
CA THR A 276 -27.15 17.94 -23.25
C THR A 276 -27.18 18.51 -24.67
N SER A 277 -26.79 17.62 -25.60
CA SER A 277 -27.23 17.52 -26.99
C SER A 277 -26.46 18.23 -28.12
N TYR A 278 -26.03 17.37 -29.07
CA TYR A 278 -25.86 17.54 -30.54
C TYR A 278 -24.42 17.44 -31.12
N PRO A 279 -24.28 16.97 -32.39
CA PRO A 279 -23.26 16.03 -32.83
C PRO A 279 -22.04 16.66 -33.53
N LEU A 280 -21.04 15.82 -33.77
CA LEU A 280 -19.82 16.02 -34.57
C LEU A 280 -19.92 17.16 -35.61
N THR A 281 -19.25 18.29 -35.32
CA THR A 281 -18.96 19.32 -36.33
C THR A 281 -17.55 19.87 -36.13
N ARG A 282 -16.82 19.99 -37.24
CA ARG A 282 -15.43 20.44 -37.39
C ARG A 282 -15.07 21.62 -36.48
N VAL A 283 -13.95 21.50 -35.76
CA VAL A 283 -13.27 22.64 -35.12
C VAL A 283 -12.60 23.47 -36.21
N ASN A 284 -13.15 24.65 -36.46
CA ASN A 284 -12.57 25.68 -37.32
C ASN A 284 -11.52 26.46 -36.51
N VAL A 285 -10.29 26.47 -37.00
CA VAL A 285 -9.15 27.19 -36.42
C VAL A 285 -9.22 28.64 -36.92
N THR A 286 -10.01 29.49 -36.28
CA THR A 286 -10.00 30.94 -36.59
C THR A 286 -10.25 31.88 -35.39
N HIS A 287 -10.58 31.40 -34.19
CA HIS A 287 -10.96 32.31 -33.09
C HIS A 287 -9.87 32.63 -32.05
N ILE A 288 -8.59 32.33 -32.31
CA ILE A 288 -7.47 32.68 -31.40
C ILE A 288 -6.76 33.98 -31.81
N VAL A 289 -7.10 34.58 -32.95
CA VAL A 289 -6.40 35.79 -33.45
C VAL A 289 -7.13 37.10 -33.11
N GLU A 290 -8.37 37.06 -32.64
CA GLU A 290 -9.17 38.27 -32.44
C GLU A 290 -9.12 38.85 -31.01
N VAL A 291 -8.65 38.08 -30.03
CA VAL A 291 -8.59 38.52 -28.63
C VAL A 291 -7.28 39.23 -28.28
N ASP A 292 -6.19 38.99 -29.02
CA ASP A 292 -4.92 39.71 -28.79
C ASP A 292 -4.87 41.09 -29.44
N GLN A 293 -5.70 41.36 -30.47
CA GLN A 293 -5.70 42.65 -31.18
C GLN A 293 -6.44 43.75 -30.40
N GLU A 294 -7.55 43.42 -29.72
CA GLU A 294 -8.31 44.39 -28.90
C GLU A 294 -7.53 44.84 -27.64
N VAL A 295 -6.68 43.97 -27.08
CA VAL A 295 -5.84 44.31 -25.91
C VAL A 295 -4.66 45.19 -26.32
N TYR A 296 -4.06 44.95 -27.50
CA TYR A 296 -2.98 45.80 -28.02
C TYR A 296 -3.45 47.20 -28.45
N ASP A 297 -4.66 47.32 -28.99
CA ASP A 297 -5.21 48.62 -29.40
C ASP A 297 -5.76 49.44 -28.22
N ALA A 298 -6.19 48.78 -27.13
CA ALA A 298 -6.59 49.45 -25.89
C ALA A 298 -5.40 50.08 -25.16
N GLU A 299 -4.24 49.40 -25.08
CA GLU A 299 -3.03 49.92 -24.42
C GLU A 299 -2.38 51.08 -25.19
N ARG A 300 -2.54 51.16 -26.52
CA ARG A 300 -2.03 52.28 -27.32
C ARG A 300 -2.86 53.56 -27.20
N SER A 301 -4.12 53.45 -26.78
CA SER A 301 -5.03 54.59 -26.62
C SER A 301 -4.88 55.34 -25.27
N THR A 302 -4.30 54.68 -24.27
CA THR A 302 -4.09 55.25 -22.92
C THR A 302 -2.78 56.02 -22.78
N ASP A 303 -1.81 55.84 -23.69
CA ASP A 303 -0.49 56.47 -23.60
C ASP A 303 -0.38 57.82 -24.35
N ASN A 304 -1.48 58.32 -24.93
CA ASN A 304 -1.50 59.58 -25.69
C ASN A 304 -2.45 60.65 -25.12
N LYS A 305 -2.70 60.64 -23.80
CA LYS A 305 -3.38 61.73 -23.09
C LYS A 305 -2.67 62.09 -21.79
N GLY A 306 -1.53 62.77 -21.92
CA GLY A 306 -0.96 63.59 -20.86
C GLY A 306 -0.86 65.04 -21.34
N PRO A 307 -1.53 66.01 -20.69
CA PRO A 307 -1.13 67.42 -20.76
C PRO A 307 0.15 67.68 -19.96
#